data_AF-A0A6A4PTM5-F1
#
_entry.id   AF-A0A6A4PTM5-F1
#
_cell.length_a   1.000
_cell.length_b   1.000
_cell.length_c   1.000
_cell.angle_alpha   90.00
_cell.angle_beta   90.00
_cell.angle_gamma   90.00
#
_symmetry.space_group_name_H-M   'P 1'
#
loop_
_entity.id
_entity.type
_entity.pdbx_description
1 polymer ?
#
loop_
_entity_poly.entity_id
_entity_poly.type
_entity_poly.pdbx_seq_one_letter_code
_entity_poly.pdbx_strand_id
1 'polypeptide(L)'
;MQNPQSYINSNIMGFVNLLEVAKIAKPQPSIVWASSSSVYGLNTDNPFSELHRTDQPASLYAATKKAGEEIAHTYNHIYGLSLTGLRFFTVYGPWGRPDMTYFFFTKYILQGKDIHVYQTKVYFTL
;
A
#
# COMPACT_ATOMS: atom_id res chain seq x y z
N MET A 1 7.86 -9.67 -13.32
CA MET A 1 8.01 -9.33 -11.89
C MET A 1 9.41 -9.76 -11.45
N GLN A 2 10.19 -8.88 -10.83
CA GLN A 2 11.52 -9.23 -10.31
C GLN A 2 11.42 -9.54 -8.80
N ASN A 3 12.04 -10.63 -8.35
CA ASN A 3 12.10 -11.07 -6.95
C ASN A 3 10.75 -11.07 -6.17
N PRO A 4 9.74 -11.88 -6.59
CA PRO A 4 8.46 -12.02 -5.89
C PRO A 4 8.57 -12.28 -4.38
N GLN A 5 9.55 -13.08 -3.98
CA GLN A 5 9.71 -13.55 -2.61
C GLN A 5 9.99 -12.39 -1.64
N SER A 6 10.64 -11.32 -2.11
CA SER A 6 10.88 -10.13 -1.29
C SER A 6 9.59 -9.52 -0.74
N TYR A 7 8.51 -9.49 -1.53
CA TYR A 7 7.22 -8.98 -1.08
C TYR A 7 6.62 -9.84 0.02
N ILE A 8 6.70 -11.16 -0.10
CA ILE A 8 6.18 -12.09 0.91
C ILE A 8 6.98 -11.96 2.21
N ASN A 9 8.31 -12.00 2.11
CA ASN A 9 9.19 -11.93 3.27
C ASN A 9 9.04 -10.60 4.02
N SER A 10 9.03 -9.46 3.30
CA SER A 10 8.94 -8.16 3.96
C SER A 10 7.52 -7.81 4.38
N ASN A 11 6.52 -7.96 3.51
CA ASN A 11 5.17 -7.44 3.79
C ASN A 11 4.33 -8.39 4.64
N ILE A 12 4.52 -9.70 4.52
CA ILE A 12 3.73 -10.70 5.26
C ILE A 12 4.50 -11.19 6.47
N MET A 13 5.64 -11.86 6.25
CA MET A 13 6.39 -12.46 7.34
C MET A 13 6.93 -11.39 8.30
N GLY A 14 7.50 -10.30 7.77
CA GLY A 14 7.95 -9.17 8.59
C GLY A 14 6.83 -8.54 9.42
N PHE A 15 5.62 -8.43 8.86
CA PHE A 15 4.48 -7.88 9.60
C PHE A 15 4.02 -8.81 10.71
N VAL A 16 3.86 -10.11 10.44
CA VAL A 16 3.51 -11.12 11.45
C VAL A 16 4.55 -11.16 12.58
N ASN A 17 5.84 -11.10 12.25
CA ASN A 17 6.90 -11.08 13.26
C ASN A 17 6.77 -9.89 14.21
N LEU A 18 6.44 -8.70 13.69
CA LEU A 18 6.19 -7.51 14.52
C LEU A 18 4.97 -7.70 15.42
N LEU A 19 3.89 -8.25 14.89
CA LEU A 19 2.65 -8.51 15.65
C LEU A 19 2.85 -9.55 16.75
N GLU A 20 3.65 -10.59 16.52
CA GLU A 20 3.96 -11.61 17.54
C GLU A 20 4.72 -11.02 18.73
N VAL A 21 5.65 -10.09 18.48
CA VAL A 21 6.34 -9.35 19.55
C VAL A 21 5.39 -8.39 20.26
N ALA A 22 4.56 -7.65 19.51
CA ALA A 22 3.60 -6.70 20.07
C ALA A 22 2.55 -7.38 20.96
N LYS A 23 2.10 -8.58 20.58
CA LYS A 23 1.13 -9.40 21.32
C LYS A 23 1.53 -9.63 22.78
N ILE A 24 2.82 -9.90 23.02
CA ILE A 24 3.34 -10.25 24.36
C ILE A 24 3.86 -9.04 25.14
N ALA A 25 3.98 -7.88 24.50
CA ALA A 25 4.44 -6.65 25.14
C ALA A 25 3.45 -6.16 26.22
N LYS A 26 3.98 -5.57 27.29
CA LYS A 26 3.20 -5.03 28.41
C LYS A 26 3.68 -3.60 28.75
N PRO A 27 2.86 -2.55 28.56
CA PRO A 27 1.54 -2.59 27.91
C PRO A 27 1.65 -2.95 26.41
N GLN A 28 0.57 -3.50 25.84
CA GLN A 28 0.49 -3.71 24.40
C GLN A 28 0.51 -2.37 23.68
N PRO A 29 1.36 -2.17 22.66
CA PRO A 29 1.41 -0.92 21.92
C PRO A 29 0.21 -0.77 20.99
N SER A 30 -0.19 0.48 20.73
CA SER A 30 -1.00 0.78 19.54
C SER A 30 -0.08 0.86 18.32
N ILE A 31 -0.48 0.23 17.21
CA ILE A 31 0.34 0.14 16.01
C ILE A 31 -0.41 0.77 14.84
N VAL A 32 0.24 1.74 14.20
CA VAL A 32 -0.16 2.27 12.90
C VAL A 32 0.76 1.65 11.85
N TRP A 33 0.17 1.13 10.77
CA TRP A 33 0.94 0.47 9.71
C TRP A 33 0.48 0.91 8.31
N ALA A 34 1.41 0.84 7.36
CA ALA A 34 1.17 1.30 6.00
C ALA A 34 0.56 0.18 5.13
N SER A 35 -0.74 0.29 4.86
CA SER A 35 -1.37 -0.35 3.71
C SER A 35 -1.08 0.48 2.44
N SER A 36 -1.84 0.28 1.37
CA SER A 36 -1.68 1.03 0.12
C SER A 36 -3.01 1.20 -0.58
N SER A 37 -3.22 2.33 -1.24
CA SER A 37 -4.32 2.53 -2.21
C SER A 37 -4.34 1.47 -3.32
N SER A 38 -3.23 0.78 -3.58
CA SER A 38 -3.16 -0.32 -4.55
C SER A 38 -4.12 -1.48 -4.23
N VAL A 39 -4.61 -1.61 -2.99
CA VAL A 39 -5.59 -2.64 -2.60
C VAL A 39 -6.94 -2.46 -3.32
N TYR A 40 -7.26 -1.26 -3.79
CA TYR A 40 -8.44 -1.03 -4.64
C TYR A 40 -8.35 -1.77 -5.98
N GLY A 41 -7.13 -2.14 -6.41
CA GLY A 41 -6.92 -3.11 -7.49
C GLY A 41 -7.61 -2.74 -8.80
N LEU A 42 -8.47 -3.63 -9.29
CA LEU A 42 -9.23 -3.45 -10.53
C LEU A 42 -10.56 -2.71 -10.35
N ASN A 43 -10.84 -2.17 -9.16
CA ASN A 43 -12.06 -1.42 -8.91
C ASN A 43 -12.09 -0.12 -9.75
N THR A 44 -13.20 0.12 -10.43
CA THR A 44 -13.45 1.31 -11.25
C THR A 44 -14.33 2.36 -10.57
N ASP A 45 -14.93 2.03 -9.43
CA ASP A 45 -15.86 2.91 -8.71
C ASP A 45 -15.09 4.03 -8.02
N ASN A 46 -15.38 5.27 -8.43
CA ASN A 46 -14.72 6.47 -7.95
C ASN A 46 -15.75 7.46 -7.34
N PRO A 47 -15.40 8.17 -6.25
CA PRO A 47 -14.14 8.08 -5.50
C PRO A 47 -14.01 6.76 -4.73
N PHE A 48 -12.78 6.30 -4.51
CA PHE A 48 -12.56 5.11 -3.69
C PHE A 48 -12.99 5.33 -2.23
N SER A 49 -13.64 4.32 -1.65
CA SER A 49 -14.04 4.29 -0.24
C SER A 49 -13.47 3.07 0.46
N GLU A 50 -13.20 3.18 1.76
CA GLU A 50 -12.82 2.04 2.61
C GLU A 50 -13.86 0.92 2.62
N LEU A 51 -15.12 1.26 2.33
CA LEU A 51 -16.24 0.32 2.20
C LEU A 51 -16.23 -0.47 0.88
N HIS A 52 -15.44 -0.04 -0.12
CA HIS A 52 -15.33 -0.76 -1.37
C HIS A 52 -14.61 -2.10 -1.17
N ARG A 53 -15.06 -3.12 -1.90
CA ARG A 53 -14.41 -4.43 -1.94
C ARG A 53 -13.02 -4.31 -2.57
N THR A 54 -12.06 -5.04 -2.01
CA THR A 54 -10.64 -4.99 -2.37
C THR A 54 -10.09 -6.38 -2.72
N ASP A 55 -10.97 -7.26 -3.21
CA ASP A 55 -10.70 -8.70 -3.42
C ASP A 55 -10.09 -9.00 -4.80
N GLN A 56 -9.86 -7.98 -5.62
CA GLN A 56 -9.32 -8.10 -6.99
C GLN A 56 -8.01 -7.30 -7.15
N PRO A 57 -6.92 -7.69 -6.47
CA PRO A 57 -5.66 -6.97 -6.53
C PRO A 57 -5.02 -7.05 -7.93
N ALA A 58 -4.59 -5.91 -8.46
CA ALA A 58 -3.95 -5.83 -9.78
C ALA A 58 -2.45 -6.21 -9.79
N SER A 59 -1.86 -6.50 -8.62
CA SER A 59 -0.44 -6.86 -8.48
C SER A 59 -0.16 -7.69 -7.23
N LEU A 60 0.98 -8.39 -7.19
CA LEU A 60 1.42 -9.09 -5.97
C LEU A 60 1.60 -8.13 -4.80
N TYR A 61 2.16 -6.94 -5.03
CA TYR A 61 2.29 -5.92 -3.99
C TYR A 61 0.92 -5.57 -3.38
N ALA A 62 -0.09 -5.28 -4.22
CA ALA A 62 -1.45 -5.02 -3.77
C ALA A 62 -2.04 -6.19 -2.97
N ALA A 63 -1.87 -7.42 -3.45
CA ALA A 63 -2.31 -8.62 -2.75
C ALA A 63 -1.65 -8.76 -1.37
N THR A 64 -0.34 -8.50 -1.24
CA THR A 64 0.33 -8.56 0.07
C THR A 64 -0.15 -7.47 1.03
N LYS A 65 -0.47 -6.26 0.56
CA LYS A 65 -1.04 -5.20 1.40
C LYS A 65 -2.46 -5.55 1.87
N LYS A 66 -3.30 -6.10 0.98
CA LYS A 66 -4.63 -6.58 1.36
C LYS A 66 -4.57 -7.74 2.36
N ALA A 67 -3.68 -8.71 2.14
CA ALA A 67 -3.45 -9.79 3.10
C ALA A 67 -3.01 -9.26 4.48
N GLY A 68 -2.20 -8.19 4.51
CA GLY A 68 -1.86 -7.49 5.75
C GLY A 68 -3.08 -6.94 6.51
N GLU A 69 -4.11 -6.44 5.81
CA GLU A 69 -5.35 -5.97 6.44
C GLU A 69 -6.12 -7.11 7.11
N GLU A 70 -6.23 -8.26 6.44
CA GLU A 70 -6.90 -9.46 6.98
C GLU A 70 -6.13 -10.07 8.16
N ILE A 71 -4.79 -10.08 8.08
CA ILE A 71 -3.93 -10.50 9.19
C ILE A 71 -4.12 -9.56 10.38
N ALA A 72 -4.10 -8.25 10.17
CA ALA A 72 -4.31 -7.27 11.24
C ALA A 72 -5.69 -7.46 11.90
N HIS A 73 -6.75 -7.64 11.12
CA HIS A 73 -8.08 -7.94 11.65
C HIS A 73 -8.06 -9.19 12.54
N THR A 74 -7.44 -10.28 12.07
CA THR A 74 -7.33 -11.53 12.82
C THR A 74 -6.58 -11.35 14.15
N TYR A 75 -5.47 -10.61 14.14
CA TYR A 75 -4.68 -10.35 15.35
C TYR A 75 -5.39 -9.44 16.36
N ASN A 76 -6.13 -8.42 15.88
CA ASN A 76 -7.01 -7.63 16.74
C ASN A 76 -8.10 -8.51 17.37
N HIS A 77 -8.77 -9.33 16.55
CA HIS A 77 -9.88 -10.18 17.00
C HIS A 77 -9.44 -11.20 18.06
N ILE A 78 -8.32 -11.89 17.84
CA ILE A 78 -7.86 -12.98 18.72
C ILE A 78 -7.12 -12.45 19.95
N TYR A 79 -6.31 -11.39 19.81
CA TYR A 79 -5.37 -10.94 20.84
C TYR A 79 -5.64 -9.53 21.38
N GLY A 80 -6.63 -8.82 20.84
CA GLY A 80 -6.99 -7.46 21.27
C GLY A 80 -6.00 -6.37 20.84
N LEU A 81 -5.08 -6.65 19.91
CA LEU A 81 -4.09 -5.65 19.46
C LEU A 81 -4.77 -4.44 18.82
N SER A 82 -4.41 -3.23 19.25
CA SER A 82 -4.88 -1.98 18.66
C SER A 82 -4.10 -1.68 17.38
N LEU A 83 -4.70 -1.94 16.21
CA LEU A 83 -4.07 -1.84 14.90
C LEU A 83 -4.84 -0.87 14.00
N THR A 84 -4.15 0.09 13.38
CA THR A 84 -4.72 1.02 12.40
C THR A 84 -3.92 0.95 11.10
N GLY A 85 -4.58 0.52 10.02
CA GLY A 85 -3.98 0.47 8.68
C GLY A 85 -4.29 1.73 7.88
N LEU A 86 -3.27 2.34 7.28
CA LEU A 86 -3.43 3.53 6.43
C LEU A 86 -3.19 3.18 4.96
N ARG A 87 -4.19 3.37 4.10
CA ARG A 87 -4.10 3.14 2.65
C ARG A 87 -3.49 4.37 1.96
N PHE A 88 -2.17 4.47 1.95
CA PHE A 88 -1.48 5.59 1.32
C PHE A 88 -1.68 5.63 -0.21
N PHE A 89 -1.94 6.83 -0.72
CA PHE A 89 -1.80 7.19 -2.12
C PHE A 89 -0.35 7.62 -2.40
N THR A 90 -0.10 8.18 -3.59
CA THR A 90 1.22 8.67 -3.96
C THR A 90 1.69 9.75 -2.98
N VAL A 91 2.75 9.46 -2.23
CA VAL A 91 3.43 10.40 -1.33
C VAL A 91 4.59 11.05 -2.08
N TYR A 92 4.79 12.36 -1.89
CA TYR A 92 5.92 13.10 -2.46
C TYR A 92 6.52 14.04 -1.42
N GLY A 93 7.80 14.40 -1.58
CA GLY A 93 8.52 15.30 -0.69
C GLY A 93 10.03 15.07 -0.69
N PRO A 94 10.79 15.86 0.11
CA PRO A 94 12.21 15.64 0.33
C PRO A 94 12.53 14.21 0.79
N TRP A 95 13.72 13.70 0.44
CA TRP A 95 14.16 12.32 0.77
C TRP A 95 13.28 11.20 0.23
N GLY A 96 12.46 11.51 -0.76
CA GLY A 96 11.62 10.54 -1.40
C GLY A 96 12.38 9.53 -2.27
N ARG A 97 11.63 8.53 -2.75
CA ARG A 97 12.13 7.44 -3.59
C ARG A 97 12.59 7.96 -4.96
N PRO A 98 13.88 7.81 -5.35
CA PRO A 98 14.39 8.31 -6.63
C PRO A 98 13.77 7.63 -7.87
N ASP A 99 13.15 6.47 -7.67
CA ASP A 99 12.45 5.67 -8.67
C ASP A 99 10.95 6.01 -8.80
N MET A 100 10.44 6.99 -8.04
CA MET A 100 9.06 7.43 -8.14
C MET A 100 8.89 8.55 -9.17
N THR A 101 7.69 8.61 -9.75
CA THR A 101 7.35 9.47 -10.90
C THR A 101 7.70 10.94 -10.71
N TYR A 102 7.42 11.54 -9.55
CA TYR A 102 7.70 12.96 -9.31
C TYR A 102 9.22 13.27 -9.33
N PHE A 103 10.08 12.33 -8.93
CA PHE A 103 11.53 12.51 -9.02
C PHE A 103 12.01 12.47 -10.47
N PHE A 104 11.44 11.58 -11.29
CA PHE A 104 11.73 11.54 -12.73
C PHE A 104 11.31 12.84 -13.42
N PHE A 105 10.13 13.38 -13.09
CA PHE A 105 9.68 14.66 -13.63
C PHE A 105 10.66 15.79 -13.31
N THR A 106 11.00 15.99 -12.02
CA THR A 106 11.96 17.03 -11.63
C THR A 106 13.32 16.84 -12.32
N LYS A 107 13.83 15.60 -12.37
CA LYS A 107 15.10 15.30 -13.04
C LYS A 107 15.06 15.61 -14.53
N TYR A 108 13.96 15.28 -15.21
CA TYR A 108 13.83 15.48 -16.66
C TYR A 108 13.67 16.96 -17.01
N ILE A 109 12.90 17.70 -16.22
CA ILE A 109 12.77 19.17 -16.35
C ILE A 109 14.16 19.82 -16.25
N LEU A 110 14.92 19.49 -15.21
CA LEU A 110 16.27 20.06 -15.01
C LEU A 110 17.27 19.66 -16.11
N GLN A 111 17.04 18.54 -16.80
CA GLN A 111 17.88 18.05 -17.89
C GLN A 111 17.38 18.46 -19.28
N GLY A 112 16.28 19.21 -19.37
CA GLY A 112 15.65 19.54 -20.66
C GLY A 112 15.19 18.31 -21.45
N LYS A 113 14.77 17.24 -20.75
CA LYS A 113 14.26 16.00 -21.36
C LYS A 113 12.74 16.00 -21.43
N ASP A 114 12.21 15.34 -22.45
CA ASP A 114 10.77 15.16 -22.63
C ASP A 114 10.16 14.32 -21.50
N ILE A 115 8.92 14.67 -21.14
CA ILE A 115 8.12 13.96 -20.15
C ILE A 115 6.99 13.21 -20.84
N HIS A 116 6.93 11.90 -20.65
CA HIS A 116 5.82 11.09 -21.14
C HIS A 116 4.58 11.27 -20.26
N VAL A 117 3.48 11.75 -20.87
CA VAL A 117 2.18 11.91 -20.21
C VAL A 117 1.30 10.71 -20.56
N TYR A 118 0.87 9.97 -19.53
CA TYR A 118 -0.06 8.86 -19.68
C TYR A 118 -1.49 9.34 -19.44
N GLN A 119 -2.40 8.97 -20.33
CA GLN A 119 -3.82 9.29 -20.20
C GLN A 119 -4.62 8.02 -19.92
N THR A 120 -5.35 7.99 -18.81
CA THR A 120 -6.36 6.96 -18.55
C THR A 120 -7.62 7.31 -19.34
N LYS A 121 -8.24 6.34 -20.02
CA LYS A 121 -9.53 6.55 -20.70
C LYS A 121 -10.56 7.04 -19.69
N VAL A 122 -11.02 8.28 -19.84
CA VAL A 122 -12.16 8.79 -19.09
C VAL A 122 -13.41 8.29 -19.82
N TYR A 123 -14.11 7.32 -19.24
CA TYR A 123 -15.45 6.96 -19.71
C TYR A 123 -16.40 8.07 -19.25
N PHE A 124 -16.61 9.08 -20.10
CA PHE A 124 -17.77 9.95 -19.97
C PHE A 124 -18.96 9.19 -20.56
N THR A 125 -19.83 8.68 -19.70
CA THR A 125 -21.19 8.33 -20.10
C THR A 125 -21.97 9.64 -20.14
N LEU A 126 -22.30 10.11 -21.36
CA LEU A 126 -23.34 11.11 -21.59
C LEU A 126 -24.71 10.47 -21.41
#